data_AF-A0A662KSJ0-F1
#
_entry.id   AF-A0A662KSJ0-F1
#
_cell.length_a   1.000
_cell.length_b   1.000
_cell.length_c   1.000
_cell.angle_alpha   90.00
_cell.angle_beta   90.00
_cell.angle_gamma   90.00
#
_symmetry.space_group_name_H-M   'P 1'
#
loop_
_entity.id
_entity.type
_entity.pdbx_description
1 polymer ?
#
loop_
_entity_poly.entity_id
_entity_poly.type
_entity_poly.pdbx_seq_one_letter_code
_entity_poly.pdbx_strand_id
1 'polypeptide(L)'
;ARTLGKGYCSAHEKYRPYIAVSDTYSVYIIFRDTRLSDAIGFVYSGMDPQAAVDDFIANLESIRRQFVDSKYPPLVSVILDGENPWENYPNDGRDFLNELYSRLQNIDWITPVTLTEFLSMFTVRDTLYNLHAGSWIAASFDIWVGEPEENLAWEYLLRVRLDMESWANVPAASWEAIYAAEGSDWFWWYGRDQYARDERVFDEMFRNTLKTVYLYAGKRPPEFLDERIIK
;
A
#
# COMPACT_ATOMS: atom_id res chain seq x y z
N ALA A 1 11.47 6.73 -9.43
CA ALA A 1 11.93 7.38 -10.68
C ALA A 1 11.01 8.54 -11.08
N ARG A 2 9.71 8.28 -11.33
CA ARG A 2 8.71 9.32 -11.71
C ARG A 2 8.63 10.50 -10.73
N THR A 3 8.52 10.24 -9.43
CA THR A 3 8.55 11.27 -8.36
C THR A 3 9.80 12.15 -8.40
N LEU A 4 10.93 11.60 -8.85
CA LEU A 4 12.19 12.35 -8.96
C LEU A 4 12.33 13.07 -10.31
N GLY A 5 11.34 12.97 -11.21
CA GLY A 5 11.40 13.52 -12.56
C GLY A 5 12.41 12.82 -13.45
N LYS A 6 12.71 11.54 -13.21
CA LYS A 6 13.78 10.78 -13.90
C LYS A 6 13.26 9.51 -14.54
N GLY A 7 13.90 9.08 -15.63
CA GLY A 7 13.66 7.78 -16.26
C GLY A 7 14.24 6.60 -15.49
N TYR A 8 15.18 6.85 -14.57
CA TYR A 8 15.80 5.86 -13.70
C TYR A 8 16.02 6.44 -12.30
N CYS A 9 16.00 5.60 -11.27
CA CYS A 9 16.33 5.96 -9.90
C CYS A 9 17.62 5.25 -9.49
N SER A 10 18.67 6.01 -9.20
CA SER A 10 19.93 5.44 -8.70
C SER A 10 19.76 4.87 -7.28
N ALA A 11 20.70 4.03 -6.86
CA ALA A 11 20.71 3.49 -5.50
C ALA A 11 20.76 4.60 -4.45
N HIS A 12 21.62 5.61 -4.62
CA HIS A 12 21.72 6.77 -3.72
C HIS A 12 20.43 7.59 -3.63
N GLU A 13 19.59 7.55 -4.65
CA GLU A 13 18.27 8.18 -4.60
C GLU A 13 17.21 7.28 -3.97
N LYS A 14 17.27 5.98 -4.21
CA LYS A 14 16.29 5.02 -3.70
C LYS A 14 16.42 4.80 -2.19
N TYR A 15 17.65 4.61 -1.71
CA TYR A 15 17.91 4.18 -0.32
C TYR A 15 18.21 5.35 0.62
N ARG A 16 17.47 6.44 0.48
CA ARG A 16 17.51 7.57 1.42
C ARG A 16 16.11 8.12 1.67
N PRO A 17 15.85 8.68 2.86
CA PRO A 17 14.63 9.42 3.11
C PRO A 17 14.63 10.79 2.41
N TYR A 18 13.43 11.31 2.20
CA TYR A 18 13.13 12.64 1.67
C TYR A 18 12.11 13.34 2.55
N ILE A 19 12.01 14.65 2.42
CA ILE A 19 10.92 15.45 3.00
C ILE A 19 10.03 15.89 1.83
N ALA A 20 8.82 15.35 1.73
CA ALA A 20 7.82 15.90 0.82
C ALA A 20 7.17 17.13 1.46
N VAL A 21 7.08 18.21 0.70
CA VAL A 21 6.59 19.51 1.20
C VAL A 21 5.45 19.99 0.31
N SER A 22 4.37 20.43 0.95
CA SER A 22 3.33 21.27 0.36
C SER A 22 3.38 22.66 0.99
N ASP A 23 2.49 23.56 0.57
CA ASP A 23 2.38 24.91 1.15
C ASP A 23 2.05 24.89 2.66
N THR A 24 1.46 23.81 3.15
CA THR A 24 0.90 23.71 4.51
C THR A 24 1.49 22.59 5.36
N TYR A 25 2.02 21.53 4.75
CA TYR A 25 2.46 20.34 5.45
C TYR A 25 3.80 19.83 4.92
N SER A 26 4.50 19.09 5.77
CA SER A 26 5.65 18.29 5.36
C SER A 26 5.57 16.90 5.97
N VAL A 27 6.02 15.91 5.20
CA VAL A 27 6.03 14.50 5.61
C VAL A 27 7.32 13.83 5.14
N TYR A 28 7.85 12.91 5.94
CA TYR A 28 8.97 12.08 5.51
C TYR A 28 8.49 11.01 4.53
N ILE A 29 9.26 10.80 3.46
CA ILE A 29 9.00 9.78 2.45
C ILE A 29 10.25 8.92 2.26
N ILE A 30 10.02 7.62 2.10
CA ILE A 30 11.02 6.62 1.73
C ILE A 30 10.54 5.89 0.48
N PHE A 31 11.48 5.41 -0.34
CA PHE A 31 11.12 4.56 -1.48
C PHE A 31 11.21 3.08 -1.11
N ARG A 32 10.16 2.33 -1.47
CA ARG A 32 10.12 0.88 -1.38
C ARG A 32 11.24 0.25 -2.22
N ASP A 33 11.91 -0.75 -1.67
CA ASP A 33 12.68 -1.68 -2.46
C ASP A 33 11.76 -2.72 -3.12
N THR A 34 11.30 -2.41 -4.33
CA THR A 34 10.43 -3.31 -5.10
C THR A 34 11.01 -4.71 -5.23
N ARG A 35 12.29 -4.84 -5.60
CA ARG A 35 12.90 -6.15 -5.88
C ARG A 35 12.99 -7.01 -4.63
N LEU A 36 13.47 -6.46 -3.52
CA LEU A 36 13.57 -7.22 -2.26
C LEU A 36 12.19 -7.55 -1.69
N SER A 37 11.26 -6.59 -1.75
CA SER A 37 9.92 -6.78 -1.21
C SER A 37 9.13 -7.81 -2.02
N ASP A 38 9.22 -7.75 -3.36
CA ASP A 38 8.57 -8.72 -4.26
C ASP A 38 9.26 -10.09 -4.20
N ALA A 39 10.55 -10.15 -3.90
CA ALA A 39 11.23 -11.43 -3.72
C ALA A 39 10.64 -12.22 -2.53
N ILE A 40 10.41 -11.54 -1.40
CA ILE A 40 9.69 -12.14 -0.25
C ILE A 40 8.24 -12.45 -0.63
N GLY A 41 7.56 -11.52 -1.30
CA GLY A 41 6.14 -11.68 -1.64
C GLY A 41 5.84 -12.84 -2.60
N PHE A 42 6.70 -13.07 -3.59
CA PHE A 42 6.34 -13.84 -4.78
C PHE A 42 7.40 -14.83 -5.28
N VAL A 43 8.64 -14.78 -4.78
CA VAL A 43 9.75 -15.59 -5.32
C VAL A 43 10.24 -16.62 -4.32
N TYR A 44 10.56 -16.19 -3.11
CA TYR A 44 11.21 -16.99 -2.09
C TYR A 44 10.34 -18.10 -1.52
N SER A 45 9.01 -18.04 -1.69
CA SER A 45 8.09 -19.14 -1.34
C SER A 45 8.39 -20.44 -2.10
N GLY A 46 8.94 -20.33 -3.32
CA GLY A 46 9.37 -21.46 -4.14
C GLY A 46 10.81 -21.93 -3.91
N MET A 47 11.51 -21.38 -2.91
CA MET A 47 12.92 -21.66 -2.64
C MET A 47 13.14 -22.39 -1.31
N ASP A 48 14.29 -23.04 -1.18
CA ASP A 48 14.78 -23.46 0.14
C ASP A 48 14.99 -22.23 1.03
N PRO A 49 14.56 -22.25 2.32
CA PRO A 49 14.69 -21.10 3.22
C PRO A 49 16.10 -20.53 3.35
N GLN A 50 17.14 -21.39 3.41
CA GLN A 50 18.52 -20.91 3.53
C GLN A 50 18.96 -20.22 2.24
N ALA A 51 18.65 -20.82 1.08
CA ALA A 51 18.97 -20.24 -0.22
C ALA A 51 18.25 -18.89 -0.44
N ALA A 52 16.99 -18.77 0.00
CA ALA A 52 16.23 -17.52 -0.08
C ALA A 52 16.86 -16.42 0.79
N VAL A 53 17.25 -16.74 2.02
CA VAL A 53 17.90 -15.78 2.92
C VAL A 53 19.30 -15.42 2.42
N ASP A 54 20.06 -16.36 1.87
CA ASP A 54 21.35 -16.08 1.26
C ASP A 54 21.23 -15.09 0.08
N ASP A 55 20.24 -15.29 -0.80
CA ASP A 55 19.96 -14.32 -1.88
C ASP A 55 19.55 -12.95 -1.32
N PHE A 56 18.70 -12.90 -0.30
CA PHE A 56 18.28 -11.66 0.33
C PHE A 56 19.47 -10.87 0.91
N ILE A 57 20.35 -11.55 1.66
CA ILE A 57 21.55 -10.94 2.26
C ILE A 57 22.56 -10.52 1.19
N ALA A 58 22.79 -11.35 0.16
CA ALA A 58 23.70 -11.02 -0.95
C ALA A 58 23.26 -9.74 -1.68
N ASN A 59 21.95 -9.56 -1.82
CA ASN A 59 21.39 -8.35 -2.40
C ASN A 59 21.57 -7.11 -1.51
N LEU A 60 21.40 -7.22 -0.19
CA LEU A 60 21.73 -6.14 0.74
C LEU A 60 23.22 -5.79 0.69
N GLU A 61 24.09 -6.79 0.54
CA GLU A 61 25.53 -6.57 0.39
C GLU A 61 25.85 -5.82 -0.91
N SER A 62 25.20 -6.20 -2.02
CA SER A 62 25.30 -5.51 -3.31
C SER A 62 24.85 -4.04 -3.22
N ILE A 63 23.79 -3.76 -2.46
CA ILE A 63 23.38 -2.39 -2.17
C ILE A 63 24.46 -1.68 -1.35
N ARG A 64 24.93 -2.27 -0.24
CA ARG A 64 25.96 -1.68 0.63
C ARG A 64 27.22 -1.29 -0.15
N ARG A 65 27.68 -2.15 -1.07
CA ARG A 65 28.89 -1.90 -1.88
C ARG A 65 28.79 -0.63 -2.75
N GLN A 66 27.58 -0.17 -3.07
CA GLN A 66 27.36 1.08 -3.80
C GLN A 66 27.48 2.33 -2.90
N PHE A 67 27.58 2.16 -1.59
CA PHE A 67 27.59 3.25 -0.60
C PHE A 67 28.89 3.32 0.21
N VAL A 68 29.97 2.66 -0.21
CA VAL A 68 31.26 2.63 0.53
C VAL A 68 31.81 4.04 0.78
N ASP A 69 31.66 4.95 -0.19
CA ASP A 69 32.10 6.35 -0.08
C ASP A 69 30.98 7.31 0.38
N SER A 70 29.81 6.77 0.77
CA SER A 70 28.68 7.59 1.19
C SER A 70 28.88 8.10 2.62
N LYS A 71 28.60 9.39 2.82
CA LYS A 71 28.57 10.01 4.16
C LYS A 71 27.46 9.44 5.05
N TYR A 72 26.42 8.85 4.45
CA TYR A 72 25.26 8.31 5.15
C TYR A 72 25.03 6.86 4.74
N PRO A 73 24.64 5.98 5.68
CA PRO A 73 24.29 4.60 5.35
C PRO A 73 23.01 4.55 4.50
N PRO A 74 22.90 3.58 3.58
CA PRO A 74 21.65 3.37 2.84
C PRO A 74 20.53 2.89 3.77
N LEU A 75 19.35 3.49 3.65
CA LEU A 75 18.11 3.01 4.26
C LEU A 75 17.38 2.11 3.27
N VAL A 76 17.46 0.80 3.45
CA VAL A 76 16.77 -0.18 2.59
C VAL A 76 15.39 -0.48 3.18
N SER A 77 14.33 -0.11 2.46
CA SER A 77 12.95 -0.26 2.92
C SER A 77 12.29 -1.46 2.24
N VAL A 78 12.03 -2.52 3.00
CA VAL A 78 11.32 -3.72 2.53
C VAL A 78 9.88 -3.63 3.03
N ILE A 79 8.95 -3.39 2.12
CA ILE A 79 7.55 -3.08 2.43
C ILE A 79 6.66 -4.00 1.60
N LEU A 80 5.85 -4.80 2.27
CA LEU A 80 4.98 -5.79 1.64
C LEU A 80 3.77 -6.03 2.55
N ASP A 81 2.73 -6.66 1.99
CA ASP A 81 1.55 -7.05 2.76
C ASP A 81 1.90 -8.08 3.83
N GLY A 82 1.20 -8.00 4.95
CA GLY A 82 1.50 -8.78 6.15
C GLY A 82 0.96 -10.20 6.11
N GLU A 83 0.09 -10.52 5.15
CA GLU A 83 -0.65 -11.78 5.04
C GLU A 83 -0.37 -12.52 3.73
N ASN A 84 -0.26 -11.79 2.61
CA ASN A 84 -0.18 -12.38 1.27
C ASN A 84 0.94 -13.41 1.04
N PRO A 85 2.18 -13.22 1.53
CA PRO A 85 3.25 -14.15 1.17
C PRO A 85 3.09 -15.51 1.83
N TRP A 86 2.63 -15.54 3.09
CA TRP A 86 2.96 -16.64 4.01
C TRP A 86 2.25 -17.95 3.69
N GLU A 87 1.03 -17.90 3.14
CA GLU A 87 0.28 -19.10 2.73
C GLU A 87 0.98 -19.89 1.61
N ASN A 88 1.86 -19.23 0.85
CA ASN A 88 2.61 -19.84 -0.24
C ASN A 88 3.92 -20.48 0.23
N TYR A 89 4.40 -20.15 1.43
CA TYR A 89 5.61 -20.74 1.99
C TYR A 89 5.30 -22.04 2.74
N PRO A 90 6.22 -23.03 2.72
CA PRO A 90 6.18 -24.12 3.68
C PRO A 90 6.12 -23.60 5.12
N ASN A 91 5.29 -24.26 5.95
CA ASN A 91 5.14 -23.94 7.38
C ASN A 91 4.81 -22.44 7.63
N ASP A 92 3.96 -21.85 6.79
CA ASP A 92 3.48 -20.47 6.88
C ASP A 92 4.63 -19.44 6.97
N GLY A 93 5.73 -19.69 6.25
CA GLY A 93 6.90 -18.80 6.19
C GLY A 93 7.79 -18.83 7.43
N ARG A 94 7.47 -19.63 8.46
CA ARG A 94 8.23 -19.67 9.72
C ARG A 94 9.69 -20.03 9.52
N ASP A 95 9.98 -20.99 8.65
CA ASP A 95 11.35 -21.46 8.43
C ASP A 95 12.21 -20.35 7.78
N PHE A 96 11.64 -19.63 6.80
CA PHE A 96 12.28 -18.46 6.18
C PHE A 96 12.47 -17.32 7.18
N LEU A 97 11.44 -16.96 7.94
CA LEU A 97 11.50 -15.86 8.91
C LEU A 97 12.51 -16.15 10.03
N ASN A 98 12.53 -17.37 10.56
CA ASN A 98 13.47 -17.78 11.59
C ASN A 98 14.92 -17.71 11.09
N GLU A 99 15.18 -18.21 9.88
CA GLU A 99 16.51 -18.11 9.26
C GLU A 99 16.88 -16.64 9.02
N LEU A 100 15.99 -15.84 8.43
CA LEU A 100 16.24 -14.43 8.13
C LEU A 100 16.57 -13.64 9.41
N TYR A 101 15.74 -13.75 10.44
CA TYR A 101 15.98 -13.02 11.69
C TYR A 101 17.22 -13.52 12.42
N SER A 102 17.49 -14.83 12.40
CA SER A 102 18.72 -15.38 12.98
C SER A 102 19.96 -14.80 12.28
N ARG A 103 19.95 -14.72 10.96
CA ARG A 103 21.07 -14.14 10.18
C ARG A 103 21.22 -12.64 10.45
N LEU A 104 20.12 -11.89 10.45
CA LEU A 104 20.15 -10.45 10.72
C LEU A 104 20.65 -10.12 12.13
N GLN A 105 20.37 -10.96 13.13
CA GLN A 105 20.90 -10.78 14.49
C GLN A 105 22.41 -11.02 14.60
N ASN A 106 22.98 -11.84 13.71
CA ASN A 106 24.40 -12.21 13.74
C ASN A 106 25.26 -11.45 12.72
N ILE A 107 24.66 -10.57 11.91
CA ILE A 107 25.36 -9.72 10.94
C ILE A 107 25.67 -8.37 11.58
N ASP A 108 26.94 -7.98 11.60
CA ASP A 108 27.44 -6.76 12.25
C ASP A 108 27.27 -5.48 11.40
N TRP A 109 26.99 -5.63 10.11
CA TRP A 109 26.93 -4.51 9.17
C TRP A 109 25.51 -4.11 8.75
N ILE A 110 24.50 -4.83 9.22
CA ILE A 110 23.09 -4.49 9.05
C ILE A 110 22.56 -4.09 10.42
N THR A 111 21.81 -2.99 10.47
CA THR A 111 21.11 -2.57 11.68
C THR A 111 19.63 -2.47 11.35
N PRO A 112 18.79 -3.43 11.80
CA PRO A 112 17.35 -3.28 11.73
C PRO A 112 16.92 -2.10 12.58
N VAL A 113 16.15 -1.18 12.00
CA VAL A 113 15.68 0.05 12.66
C VAL A 113 14.26 0.35 12.26
N THR A 114 13.53 1.00 13.15
CA THR A 114 12.32 1.74 12.81
C THR A 114 12.68 3.01 12.04
N LEU A 115 11.72 3.56 11.29
CA LEU A 115 11.93 4.83 10.60
C LEU A 115 12.22 5.96 11.59
N THR A 116 11.54 6.00 12.74
CA THR A 116 11.78 7.01 13.79
C THR A 116 13.21 6.94 14.33
N GLU A 117 13.74 5.74 14.59
CA GLU A 117 15.12 5.57 15.05
C GLU A 117 16.10 6.07 13.98
N PHE A 118 15.92 5.69 12.71
CA PHE A 118 16.78 6.16 11.63
C PHE A 118 16.77 7.69 11.50
N LEU A 119 15.59 8.30 11.53
CA LEU A 119 15.43 9.76 11.44
C LEU A 119 16.01 10.51 12.65
N SER A 120 16.12 9.85 13.81
CA SER A 120 16.78 10.41 15.00
C SER A 120 18.31 10.40 14.88
N MET A 121 18.86 9.44 14.12
CA MET A 121 20.30 9.28 13.91
C MET A 121 20.83 10.10 12.72
N PHE A 122 20.01 10.28 11.68
CA PHE A 122 20.44 10.90 10.43
C PHE A 122 19.51 12.03 10.00
N THR A 123 20.08 13.22 9.78
CA THR A 123 19.33 14.38 9.28
C THR A 123 18.97 14.21 7.80
N VAL A 124 17.67 14.26 7.50
CA VAL A 124 17.16 14.31 6.12
C VAL A 124 17.30 15.73 5.57
N ARG A 125 17.82 15.86 4.35
CA ARG A 125 18.10 17.18 3.72
C ARG A 125 17.44 17.37 2.37
N ASP A 126 17.07 16.29 1.71
CA ASP A 126 16.52 16.34 0.36
C ASP A 126 15.00 16.52 0.41
N THR A 127 14.53 17.57 -0.26
CA THR A 127 13.12 17.92 -0.34
C THR A 127 12.51 17.48 -1.67
N LEU A 128 11.29 16.97 -1.63
CA LEU A 128 10.45 16.69 -2.79
C LEU A 128 9.28 17.67 -2.81
N TYR A 129 9.21 18.47 -3.88
CA TYR A 129 8.10 19.42 -4.09
C TYR A 129 6.98 18.83 -4.95
N ASN A 130 7.25 17.71 -5.62
CA ASN A 130 6.28 17.02 -6.46
C ASN A 130 6.35 15.52 -6.16
N LEU A 131 5.18 14.92 -5.98
CA LEU A 131 5.01 13.47 -5.90
C LEU A 131 4.26 12.99 -7.14
N HIS A 132 4.75 11.92 -7.75
CA HIS A 132 4.00 11.28 -8.83
C HIS A 132 2.73 10.66 -8.25
N ALA A 133 1.57 11.04 -8.79
CA ALA A 133 0.30 10.45 -8.41
C ALA A 133 0.19 9.04 -8.99
N GLY A 134 0.10 8.05 -8.10
CA GLY A 134 -0.07 6.64 -8.46
C GLY A 134 0.11 5.75 -7.24
N SER A 135 -0.02 4.44 -7.46
CA SER A 135 0.20 3.45 -6.43
C SER A 135 1.53 2.71 -6.61
N TRP A 136 1.84 1.79 -5.70
CA TRP A 136 2.95 0.84 -5.87
C TRP A 136 2.72 -0.19 -6.99
N ILE A 137 1.51 -0.28 -7.57
CA ILE A 137 1.17 -1.11 -8.72
C ILE A 137 1.23 -0.23 -9.97
N ALA A 138 2.13 -0.58 -10.89
CA ALA A 138 2.33 0.10 -12.18
C ALA A 138 2.57 1.64 -12.13
N ALA A 139 2.70 2.25 -10.95
CA ALA A 139 2.68 3.69 -10.76
C ALA A 139 1.42 4.39 -11.30
N SER A 140 0.27 3.70 -11.23
CA SER A 140 -1.06 4.22 -11.60
C SER A 140 -2.11 3.90 -10.54
N PHE A 141 -3.33 4.36 -10.76
CA PHE A 141 -4.51 4.05 -9.93
C PHE A 141 -5.47 3.08 -10.64
N ASP A 142 -5.07 2.50 -11.76
CA ASP A 142 -5.97 1.82 -12.69
C ASP A 142 -6.69 0.61 -12.06
N ILE A 143 -6.13 0.05 -10.98
CA ILE A 143 -6.73 -1.07 -10.21
C ILE A 143 -7.95 -0.65 -9.37
N TRP A 144 -8.22 0.65 -9.22
CA TRP A 144 -9.34 1.14 -8.42
C TRP A 144 -10.23 2.15 -9.18
N VAL A 145 -9.83 2.56 -10.38
CA VAL A 145 -10.55 3.58 -11.16
C VAL A 145 -10.19 3.49 -12.64
N GLY A 146 -11.21 3.56 -13.49
CA GLY A 146 -11.06 3.60 -14.94
C GLY A 146 -12.05 2.69 -15.66
N GLU A 147 -12.33 1.51 -15.11
CA GLU A 147 -13.31 0.59 -15.68
C GLU A 147 -14.77 1.03 -15.36
N PRO A 148 -15.76 0.65 -16.20
CA PRO A 148 -17.13 1.11 -16.04
C PRO A 148 -17.73 0.79 -14.66
N GLU A 149 -17.47 -0.40 -14.14
CA GLU A 149 -17.97 -0.87 -12.85
C GLU A 149 -17.33 -0.09 -11.69
N GLU A 150 -16.02 0.15 -11.72
CA GLU A 150 -15.32 0.95 -10.70
C GLU A 150 -15.82 2.40 -10.67
N ASN A 151 -15.95 3.02 -11.85
CA ASN A 151 -16.40 4.41 -11.96
C ASN A 151 -17.84 4.56 -11.43
N LEU A 152 -18.72 3.59 -11.73
CA LEU A 152 -20.08 3.60 -11.23
C LEU A 152 -20.13 3.43 -9.70
N ALA A 153 -19.26 2.58 -9.13
CA ALA A 153 -19.12 2.47 -7.68
C ALA A 153 -18.68 3.81 -7.04
N TRP A 154 -17.74 4.53 -7.65
CA TRP A 154 -17.31 5.85 -7.19
C TRP A 154 -18.44 6.89 -7.27
N GLU A 155 -19.22 6.87 -8.35
CA GLU A 155 -20.40 7.73 -8.51
C GLU A 155 -21.46 7.46 -7.42
N TYR A 156 -21.69 6.19 -7.09
CA TYR A 156 -22.60 5.80 -6.01
C TYR A 156 -22.10 6.32 -4.67
N LEU A 157 -20.83 6.10 -4.34
CA LEU A 157 -20.20 6.59 -3.10
C LEU A 157 -20.28 8.11 -3.00
N LEU A 158 -19.90 8.83 -4.06
CA LEU A 158 -19.95 10.30 -4.11
C LEU A 158 -21.36 10.82 -3.86
N ARG A 159 -22.36 10.22 -4.51
CA ARG A 159 -23.76 10.63 -4.34
C ARG A 159 -24.24 10.44 -2.91
N VAL A 160 -23.94 9.29 -2.29
CA VAL A 160 -24.27 9.05 -0.88
C VAL A 160 -23.56 10.03 0.05
N ARG A 161 -22.29 10.32 -0.22
CA ARG A 161 -21.50 11.27 0.57
C ARG A 161 -22.09 12.68 0.52
N LEU A 162 -22.42 13.17 -0.67
CA LEU A 162 -23.04 14.49 -0.86
C LEU A 162 -24.43 14.57 -0.23
N ASP A 163 -25.26 13.53 -0.39
CA ASP A 163 -26.56 13.46 0.26
C ASP A 163 -26.38 13.52 1.79
N MET A 164 -25.47 12.74 2.35
CA MET A 164 -25.17 12.72 3.79
C MET A 164 -24.72 14.10 4.30
N GLU A 165 -23.79 14.76 3.61
CA GLU A 165 -23.25 16.07 4.01
C GLU A 165 -24.29 17.20 3.92
N SER A 166 -25.37 17.02 3.14
CA SER A 166 -26.47 17.98 3.05
C SER A 166 -27.42 17.96 4.26
N TRP A 167 -27.33 16.94 5.13
CA TRP A 167 -28.25 16.80 6.26
C TRP A 167 -27.86 17.73 7.41
N ALA A 168 -28.87 18.38 8.02
CA ALA A 168 -28.65 19.32 9.13
C ALA A 168 -27.94 18.67 10.34
N ASN A 169 -28.18 17.38 10.60
CA ASN A 169 -27.50 16.60 11.64
C ASN A 169 -27.22 15.19 11.10
N VAL A 170 -25.94 14.85 10.96
CA VAL A 170 -25.50 13.51 10.54
C VAL A 170 -25.13 12.69 11.78
N PRO A 171 -25.78 11.54 12.03
CA PRO A 171 -25.41 10.67 13.15
C PRO A 171 -23.98 10.14 13.02
N ALA A 172 -23.29 9.94 14.14
CA ALA A 172 -21.95 9.35 14.15
C ALA A 172 -21.90 7.97 13.46
N ALA A 173 -22.96 7.17 13.59
CA ALA A 173 -23.05 5.87 12.92
C ALA A 173 -23.11 6.00 11.38
N SER A 174 -23.71 7.08 10.83
CA SER A 174 -23.68 7.35 9.38
C SER A 174 -22.26 7.70 8.92
N TRP A 175 -21.49 8.42 9.74
CA TRP A 175 -20.08 8.69 9.49
C TRP A 175 -19.23 7.41 9.48
N GLU A 176 -19.43 6.53 10.46
CA GLU A 176 -18.76 5.22 10.48
C GLU A 176 -19.09 4.39 9.23
N ALA A 177 -20.37 4.37 8.82
CA ALA A 177 -20.80 3.64 7.64
C ALA A 177 -20.19 4.20 6.34
N ILE A 178 -20.11 5.52 6.18
CA ILE A 178 -19.49 6.09 4.96
C ILE A 178 -17.98 5.84 4.95
N TYR A 179 -17.29 5.89 6.10
CA TYR A 179 -15.87 5.56 6.17
C TYR A 179 -15.61 4.09 5.83
N ALA A 180 -16.50 3.18 6.23
CA ALA A 180 -16.43 1.80 5.81
C ALA A 180 -16.63 1.65 4.28
N ALA A 181 -17.53 2.44 3.67
CA ALA A 181 -17.74 2.45 2.22
C ALA A 181 -16.59 3.11 1.43
N GLU A 182 -15.78 3.96 2.07
CA GLU A 182 -14.58 4.59 1.48
C GLU A 182 -13.36 3.65 1.44
N GLY A 183 -13.47 2.43 1.96
CA GLY A 183 -12.42 1.42 1.90
C GLY A 183 -12.05 1.04 0.44
N SER A 184 -10.77 1.05 0.11
CA SER A 184 -10.29 0.76 -1.25
C SER A 184 -10.58 -0.67 -1.71
N ASP A 185 -10.75 -1.61 -0.78
CA ASP A 185 -11.08 -3.00 -1.06
C ASP A 185 -12.35 -3.14 -1.90
N TRP A 186 -13.34 -2.26 -1.72
CA TRP A 186 -14.56 -2.30 -2.55
C TRP A 186 -14.23 -2.12 -4.03
N PHE A 187 -13.35 -1.18 -4.34
CA PHE A 187 -12.95 -0.83 -5.70
C PHE A 187 -11.98 -1.83 -6.30
N TRP A 188 -11.13 -2.45 -5.47
CA TRP A 188 -10.22 -3.52 -5.89
C TRP A 188 -10.94 -4.70 -6.55
N TRP A 189 -12.18 -5.00 -6.14
CA TRP A 189 -12.94 -6.15 -6.64
C TRP A 189 -13.85 -5.84 -7.84
N TYR A 190 -13.97 -4.57 -8.23
CA TYR A 190 -14.71 -4.20 -9.44
C TYR A 190 -13.78 -4.22 -10.66
N GLY A 191 -14.38 -4.31 -11.86
CA GLY A 191 -13.63 -4.39 -13.10
C GLY A 191 -13.17 -5.81 -13.45
N ARG A 192 -12.21 -5.90 -14.36
CA ARG A 192 -11.67 -7.15 -14.92
C ARG A 192 -10.23 -7.41 -14.48
N ASP A 193 -9.59 -6.43 -13.84
CA ASP A 193 -8.22 -6.54 -13.37
C ASP A 193 -8.08 -7.53 -12.20
N GLN A 194 -9.13 -7.72 -11.42
CA GLN A 194 -9.19 -8.66 -10.30
C GLN A 194 -10.41 -9.58 -10.41
N TYR A 195 -10.36 -10.72 -9.71
CA TYR A 195 -11.47 -11.66 -9.67
C TYR A 195 -11.94 -11.87 -8.24
N ALA A 196 -13.12 -11.36 -7.92
CA ALA A 196 -13.80 -11.75 -6.70
C ALA A 196 -14.40 -13.14 -6.87
N ARG A 197 -14.25 -14.01 -5.86
CA ARG A 197 -14.84 -15.36 -5.89
C ARG A 197 -16.37 -15.35 -6.05
N ASP A 198 -17.02 -14.31 -5.52
CA ASP A 198 -18.44 -14.03 -5.71
C ASP A 198 -18.68 -12.52 -5.83
N GLU A 199 -18.52 -12.01 -7.05
CA GLU A 199 -18.70 -10.59 -7.39
C GLU A 199 -20.08 -10.05 -6.96
N ARG A 200 -21.13 -10.89 -6.99
CA ARG A 200 -22.49 -10.47 -6.63
C ARG A 200 -22.62 -10.19 -5.15
N VAL A 201 -22.02 -11.02 -4.31
CA VAL A 201 -22.02 -10.81 -2.86
C VAL A 201 -21.24 -9.56 -2.51
N PHE A 202 -20.07 -9.34 -3.12
CA PHE A 202 -19.30 -8.12 -2.91
C PHE A 202 -20.06 -6.86 -3.34
N ASP A 203 -20.69 -6.87 -4.52
CA ASP A 203 -21.51 -5.75 -5.00
C ASP A 203 -22.68 -5.44 -4.05
N GLU A 204 -23.39 -6.48 -3.60
CA GLU A 204 -24.48 -6.32 -2.64
C GLU A 204 -23.99 -5.79 -1.30
N MET A 205 -22.85 -6.26 -0.79
CA MET A 205 -22.27 -5.78 0.47
C MET A 205 -21.88 -4.30 0.37
N PHE A 206 -21.24 -3.87 -0.72
CA PHE A 206 -20.89 -2.47 -0.94
C PHE A 206 -22.15 -1.59 -0.96
N ARG A 207 -23.15 -1.94 -1.78
CA ARG A 207 -24.40 -1.18 -1.88
C ARG A 207 -25.17 -1.16 -0.57
N ASN A 208 -25.20 -2.25 0.20
CA ASN A 208 -25.84 -2.29 1.51
C ASN A 208 -25.09 -1.44 2.55
N THR A 209 -23.76 -1.33 2.46
CA THR A 209 -22.96 -0.41 3.28
C THR A 209 -23.35 1.04 2.97
N LEU A 210 -23.50 1.40 1.69
CA LEU A 210 -24.01 2.71 1.28
C LEU A 210 -25.45 2.98 1.76
N LYS A 211 -26.35 1.99 1.68
CA LYS A 211 -27.73 2.12 2.22
C LYS A 211 -27.73 2.38 3.72
N THR A 212 -26.81 1.75 4.45
CA THR A 212 -26.69 1.87 5.91
C THR A 212 -26.46 3.32 6.36
N VAL A 213 -25.76 4.13 5.55
CA VAL A 213 -25.57 5.57 5.80
C VAL A 213 -26.90 6.30 5.98
N TYR A 214 -27.89 6.02 5.12
CA TYR A 214 -29.24 6.58 5.20
C TYR A 214 -30.04 5.99 6.36
N LEU A 215 -29.96 4.67 6.55
CA LEU A 215 -30.72 3.98 7.59
C LEU A 215 -30.37 4.50 8.99
N TYR A 216 -29.09 4.75 9.27
CA TYR A 216 -28.66 5.35 10.54
C TYR A 216 -29.18 6.78 10.74
N ALA A 217 -29.40 7.53 9.65
CA ALA A 217 -30.02 8.84 9.69
C ALA A 217 -31.57 8.80 9.70
N GLY A 218 -32.18 7.61 9.80
CA GLY A 218 -33.63 7.43 9.74
C GLY A 218 -34.22 7.81 8.37
N LYS A 219 -33.41 7.77 7.32
CA LYS A 219 -33.79 8.13 5.94
C LYS A 219 -33.98 6.86 5.10
N ARG A 220 -34.86 6.95 4.11
CA ARG A 220 -35.03 5.89 3.13
C ARG A 220 -33.86 5.92 2.14
N PRO A 221 -33.14 4.80 1.92
CA PRO A 221 -32.11 4.75 0.89
C PRO A 221 -32.71 4.98 -0.52
N PRO A 222 -31.98 5.68 -1.41
CA PRO A 222 -32.42 5.93 -2.78
C PRO A 222 -32.39 4.65 -3.63
N GLU A 223 -33.30 4.57 -4.61
CA GLU A 223 -33.53 3.36 -5.43
C GLU A 223 -32.33 2.95 -6.28
N PHE A 224 -31.44 3.89 -6.64
CA PHE A 224 -30.23 3.54 -7.40
C PHE A 224 -29.32 2.55 -6.64
N LEU A 225 -29.40 2.48 -5.31
CA LEU A 225 -28.64 1.50 -4.53
C LEU A 225 -29.21 0.08 -4.62
N ASP A 226 -30.39 -0.10 -5.20
CA ASP A 226 -30.96 -1.42 -5.52
C ASP A 226 -30.49 -1.94 -6.89
N GLU A 227 -29.96 -1.06 -7.74
CA GLU A 227 -29.36 -1.41 -9.02
C GLU A 227 -27.95 -1.98 -8.79
N ARG A 228 -27.62 -3.08 -9.48
CA ARG A 228 -26.29 -3.68 -9.38
C ARG A 228 -25.28 -2.85 -10.15
N ILE A 229 -24.07 -2.73 -9.61
CA ILE A 229 -22.96 -2.08 -10.31
C ILE A 229 -22.37 -3.05 -11.35
N ILE A 230 -22.27 -4.34 -11.00
CA ILE A 230 -21.86 -5.39 -11.92
C ILE A 230 -22.99 -5.75 -12.90
N LYS A 231 -22.61 -6.17 -14.12
CA LYS A 231 -23.53 -6.58 -15.19
C LYS A 231 -24.04 -8.01 -15.04
#